data_AF-A0A6P0SAS7-F1
#
_entry.id   AF-A0A6P0SAS7-F1
#
_cell.length_a   1.000
_cell.length_b   1.000
_cell.length_c   1.000
_cell.angle_alpha   90.00
_cell.angle_beta   90.00
_cell.angle_gamma   90.00
#
_symmetry.space_group_name_H-M   'P 1'
#
loop_
_entity.id
_entity.type
_entity.pdbx_description
1 polymer ?
#
loop_
_entity_poly.entity_id
_entity_poly.type
_entity_poly.pdbx_seq_one_letter_code
_entity_poly.pdbx_strand_id
1 'polypeptide(L)'
;MRQSFFYDFSNYGSYEQLTDDGLTQWHPAFLQLGNSLEECARKYKGFCYRYKPKKKTPTRCHWGSRLLAGVSLSESNVSKKSHQGKGRAGACQVTEDPEVARVSRKFIAANRPPSTDKKDF
;
A
#
# COMPACT_ATOMS: atom_id res chain seq x y z
N MET A 1 -14.61 -9.26 5.16
CA MET A 1 -13.41 -8.99 5.98
C MET A 1 -12.74 -10.34 6.19
N ARG A 2 -11.50 -10.55 5.75
CA ARG A 2 -10.85 -11.87 5.87
C ARG A 2 -10.68 -12.22 7.35
N GLN A 3 -11.03 -13.46 7.72
CA GLN A 3 -11.00 -13.93 9.11
C GLN A 3 -9.64 -14.52 9.53
N SER A 4 -8.76 -14.78 8.57
CA SER A 4 -7.42 -15.29 8.81
C SER A 4 -6.38 -14.17 8.79
N PHE A 5 -5.29 -14.35 9.53
CA PHE A 5 -4.08 -13.52 9.48
C PHE A 5 -3.18 -13.86 8.29
N PHE A 6 -3.71 -14.63 7.33
CA PHE A 6 -2.97 -15.07 6.17
C PHE A 6 -2.87 -13.94 5.15
N TYR A 7 -1.65 -13.45 4.97
CA TYR A 7 -1.28 -12.48 3.97
C TYR A 7 0.01 -12.94 3.33
N ASP A 8 0.01 -13.08 2.01
CA ASP A 8 1.09 -13.71 1.22
C ASP A 8 2.46 -13.05 1.45
N PHE A 9 2.48 -11.79 1.90
CA PHE A 9 3.70 -11.02 2.16
C PHE A 9 3.92 -10.70 3.64
N SER A 10 3.25 -11.41 4.57
CA SER A 10 3.51 -11.24 6.02
C SER A 10 3.75 -12.56 6.72
N ASN A 11 4.67 -12.51 7.68
CA ASN A 11 5.02 -13.61 8.56
C ASN A 11 3.93 -13.93 9.61
N TYR A 12 2.94 -13.05 9.86
CA TYR A 12 1.96 -13.28 10.92
C TYR A 12 1.20 -14.62 10.81
N GLY A 13 0.92 -15.09 9.59
CA GLY A 13 0.29 -16.39 9.39
C GLY A 13 1.19 -17.58 9.75
N SER A 14 2.51 -17.45 9.59
CA SER A 14 3.47 -18.55 9.77
C SER A 14 3.52 -19.06 11.21
N TYR A 15 3.43 -18.14 12.18
CA TYR A 15 3.38 -18.47 13.62
C TYR A 15 2.05 -19.11 14.05
N GLU A 16 0.94 -18.76 13.39
CA GLU A 16 -0.37 -19.39 13.64
C GLU A 16 -0.44 -20.79 13.04
N GLN A 17 0.12 -20.97 11.83
CA GLN A 17 0.03 -22.22 11.06
C GLN A 17 1.15 -23.21 11.38
N LEU A 18 2.14 -22.80 12.18
CA LEU A 18 3.35 -23.58 12.43
C LEU A 18 4.03 -24.03 11.13
N THR A 19 4.20 -23.10 10.20
CA THR A 19 4.76 -23.38 8.88
C THR A 19 6.14 -24.02 9.00
N ASP A 20 6.32 -25.16 8.32
CA ASP A 20 7.58 -25.89 8.24
C ASP A 20 8.16 -25.77 6.82
N ASP A 21 8.66 -24.58 6.52
CA ASP A 21 9.30 -24.25 5.23
C ASP A 21 10.84 -24.42 5.30
N GLY A 22 11.37 -24.94 6.41
CA GLY A 22 12.80 -25.08 6.66
C GLY A 22 13.56 -23.75 6.81
N LEU A 23 12.87 -22.61 6.74
CA LEU A 23 13.44 -21.27 6.84
C LEU A 23 12.98 -20.57 8.12
N THR A 24 11.74 -20.79 8.51
CA THR A 24 11.12 -20.13 9.65
C THR A 24 11.72 -20.63 10.95
N GLN A 25 12.39 -19.72 11.67
CA GLN A 25 12.88 -19.97 13.02
C GLN A 25 11.94 -19.31 14.04
N TRP A 26 11.58 -20.08 15.07
CA TRP A 26 10.71 -19.58 16.15
C TRP A 26 11.47 -18.63 17.07
N HIS A 27 10.99 -17.40 17.17
CA HIS A 27 11.58 -16.43 18.10
C HIS A 27 11.41 -16.89 19.58
N PRO A 28 12.41 -16.70 20.47
CA PRO A 28 12.32 -17.16 21.86
C PRO A 28 11.08 -16.67 22.62
N ALA A 29 10.66 -15.43 22.38
CA ALA A 29 9.43 -14.88 22.99
C ALA A 29 8.16 -15.64 22.57
N PHE A 30 8.12 -16.21 21.36
CA PHE A 30 7.01 -17.05 20.91
C PHE A 30 7.02 -18.39 21.64
N LEU A 31 8.19 -19.02 21.76
CA LEU A 31 8.37 -20.29 22.46
C LEU A 31 8.04 -20.19 23.95
N GLN A 32 8.18 -19.01 24.55
CA GLN A 32 7.77 -18.74 25.94
C GLN A 32 6.26 -18.63 26.13
N LEU A 33 5.45 -18.60 25.04
CA LEU A 33 4.02 -18.44 25.17
C LEU A 33 3.35 -19.68 25.77
N GLY A 34 3.86 -20.89 25.54
CA GLY A 34 3.24 -22.14 26.00
C GLY A 34 4.24 -23.29 26.07
N ASN A 35 3.76 -24.44 26.53
CA ASN A 35 4.61 -25.62 26.72
C ASN A 35 4.78 -26.46 25.45
N SER A 36 3.95 -26.21 24.42
CA SER A 36 4.07 -26.81 23.09
C SER A 36 3.92 -25.76 22.00
N LEU A 37 4.37 -26.08 20.78
CA LEU A 37 4.24 -25.20 19.62
C LEU A 37 2.78 -24.88 19.29
N GLU A 38 1.89 -25.86 19.40
CA GLU A 38 0.44 -25.71 19.18
C GLU A 38 -0.16 -24.74 20.19
N GLU A 39 0.27 -24.81 21.45
CA GLU A 39 -0.16 -23.89 22.48
C GLU A 39 0.34 -22.46 22.21
N CYS A 40 1.60 -22.33 21.77
CA CYS A 40 2.19 -21.06 21.37
C CYS A 40 1.41 -20.44 20.19
N ALA A 41 1.13 -21.22 19.15
CA ALA A 41 0.36 -20.80 17.98
C ALA A 41 -1.05 -20.34 18.37
N ARG A 42 -1.75 -21.11 19.22
CA ARG A 42 -3.08 -20.75 19.73
C ARG A 42 -3.08 -19.44 20.52
N LYS A 43 -2.09 -19.24 21.40
CA LYS A 43 -1.95 -18.01 22.18
C LYS A 43 -1.60 -16.81 21.28
N TYR A 44 -0.71 -17.01 20.31
CA TYR A 44 -0.33 -16.01 19.32
C TYR A 44 -1.49 -15.59 18.43
N LYS A 45 -2.30 -16.54 17.95
CA LYS A 45 -3.54 -16.29 17.22
C LYS A 45 -4.49 -15.39 18.02
N GLY A 46 -4.67 -15.70 19.31
CA GLY A 46 -5.45 -14.88 20.23
C GLY A 46 -4.88 -13.47 20.41
N PHE A 47 -3.55 -13.32 20.48
CA PHE A 47 -2.89 -12.02 20.51
C PHE A 47 -3.17 -11.20 19.24
N CYS A 48 -3.04 -11.82 18.06
CA CYS A 48 -3.27 -11.15 16.78
C CYS A 48 -4.73 -10.67 16.65
N TYR A 49 -5.73 -11.45 17.09
CA TYR A 49 -7.13 -11.01 17.08
C TYR A 49 -7.41 -9.83 18.02
N ARG A 50 -6.70 -9.75 19.13
CA ARG A 50 -6.81 -8.62 20.06
C ARG A 50 -6.05 -7.39 19.59
N TYR A 51 -5.03 -7.56 18.75
CA TYR A 51 -4.28 -6.46 18.19
C TYR A 51 -5.14 -5.65 17.22
N LYS A 52 -5.62 -4.50 17.70
CA LYS A 52 -6.32 -3.51 16.88
C LYS A 52 -5.40 -2.31 16.72
N PRO A 53 -4.94 -1.99 15.49
CA PRO A 53 -4.19 -0.77 15.25
C PRO A 53 -4.98 0.42 15.77
N LYS A 54 -4.35 1.23 16.63
CA LYS A 54 -4.96 2.48 17.07
C LYS A 54 -5.22 3.33 15.82
N LYS A 55 -6.44 3.83 15.69
CA LYS A 55 -6.80 4.75 14.60
C LYS A 55 -5.85 5.95 14.71
N LYS A 56 -4.96 6.09 13.74
CA LYS A 56 -4.09 7.27 13.66
C LYS A 56 -5.00 8.48 13.55
N THR A 57 -4.84 9.46 14.44
CA THR A 57 -5.47 10.76 14.23
C THR A 57 -4.83 11.33 12.97
N PRO A 58 -5.63 11.79 11.99
CA PRO A 58 -5.06 12.41 10.81
C PRO A 58 -4.40 13.72 11.25
N THR A 59 -3.08 13.69 11.44
CA THR A 59 -2.29 14.92 11.55
C THR A 59 -2.33 15.59 10.19
N ARG A 60 -2.83 16.83 10.15
CA ARG A 60 -2.78 17.64 8.93
C ARG A 60 -1.32 17.80 8.52
N CYS A 61 -0.93 17.13 7.45
CA CYS A 61 0.39 17.28 6.88
C CYS A 61 0.41 18.58 6.08
N HIS A 62 1.04 19.63 6.62
CA HIS A 62 1.15 20.92 5.94
C HIS A 62 2.26 20.94 4.90
N TRP A 63 2.83 19.79 4.51
CA TRP A 63 3.95 19.75 3.59
C TRP A 63 3.60 20.37 2.23
N GLY A 64 2.43 20.04 1.68
CA GLY A 64 1.93 20.67 0.45
C GLY A 64 1.65 22.16 0.61
N SER A 65 0.98 22.57 1.70
CA SER A 65 0.72 24.00 1.97
C SER A 65 1.99 24.80 2.19
N ARG A 66 3.02 24.21 2.81
CA ARG A 66 4.32 24.84 3.07
C ARG A 66 5.17 24.91 1.82
N LEU A 67 5.15 23.88 0.98
CA LEU A 67 5.81 23.86 -0.32
C LEU A 67 5.22 24.92 -1.26
N LEU A 68 3.90 25.14 -1.18
CA LEU A 68 3.18 26.09 -2.04
C LEU A 68 2.95 27.46 -1.38
N ALA A 69 3.48 27.71 -0.18
CA ALA A 69 3.19 28.92 0.61
C ALA A 69 3.64 30.24 -0.05
N GLY A 70 4.50 30.18 -1.08
CA GLY A 70 4.94 31.33 -1.87
C GLY A 70 4.49 31.30 -3.33
N VAL A 71 3.71 30.30 -3.74
CA VAL A 71 3.18 30.24 -5.11
C VAL A 71 1.90 31.07 -5.13
N SER A 72 2.05 32.36 -5.40
CA SER A 72 0.90 33.22 -5.71
C SER A 72 0.31 32.78 -7.05
N LEU A 73 -0.74 31.95 -7.01
CA LEU A 73 -1.65 31.83 -8.14
C LEU A 73 -2.36 33.18 -8.23
N SER A 74 -1.84 34.07 -9.08
CA SER A 74 -2.48 35.34 -9.38
C SER A 74 -3.93 35.08 -9.74
N GLU A 75 -4.81 35.79 -9.04
CA GLU A 75 -6.25 35.60 -8.97
C GLU A 75 -6.94 35.39 -10.32
N SER A 76 -7.82 34.41 -10.38
CA SER A 76 -9.07 34.56 -11.08
C SER A 76 -10.20 34.15 -10.13
N ASN A 77 -10.92 35.15 -9.64
CA ASN A 77 -12.18 35.07 -8.92
C ASN A 77 -12.97 33.77 -9.17
N VAL A 78 -13.06 32.88 -8.19
CA VAL A 78 -14.17 31.91 -8.16
C VAL A 78 -14.67 31.74 -6.74
N SER A 79 -15.92 32.16 -6.61
CA SER A 79 -16.84 31.98 -5.50
C SER A 79 -16.93 30.54 -4.99
N LYS A 80 -17.42 30.46 -3.75
CA LYS A 80 -17.79 29.22 -3.03
C LYS A 80 -18.54 28.21 -3.92
N LYS A 81 -18.16 26.93 -3.75
CA LYS A 81 -18.86 25.68 -4.13
C LYS A 81 -18.89 25.34 -5.62
N SER A 82 -18.20 24.25 -6.01
CA SER A 82 -18.84 22.96 -6.30
C SER A 82 -17.76 21.87 -6.47
N HIS A 83 -18.13 20.63 -6.19
CA HIS A 83 -17.33 19.46 -6.58
C HIS A 83 -17.49 19.24 -8.08
N GLN A 84 -16.52 19.66 -8.88
CA GLN A 84 -16.38 19.20 -10.25
C GLN A 84 -14.91 19.20 -10.64
N GLY A 85 -14.42 18.01 -10.96
CA GLY A 85 -13.04 17.79 -11.38
C GLY A 85 -12.70 18.52 -12.68
N LYS A 86 -11.39 18.54 -12.95
CA LYS A 86 -10.69 19.09 -14.12
C LYS A 86 -10.35 20.58 -14.04
N GLY A 87 -9.44 20.90 -13.12
CA GLY A 87 -8.41 21.91 -13.42
C GLY A 87 -7.29 21.22 -14.21
N ARG A 88 -7.07 21.60 -15.47
CA ARG A 88 -5.87 21.19 -16.22
C ARG A 88 -4.68 21.70 -15.43
N ALA A 89 -3.94 20.80 -14.78
CA ALA A 89 -2.60 21.10 -14.31
C ALA A 89 -1.84 21.67 -15.52
N GLY A 90 -1.20 22.83 -15.33
CA GLY A 90 -0.34 23.43 -16.35
C GLY A 90 0.55 22.35 -16.93
N ALA A 91 0.69 22.35 -18.26
CA ALA A 91 1.38 21.32 -19.02
C ALA A 91 2.60 20.82 -18.24
N CYS A 92 2.53 19.56 -17.78
CA CYS A 92 3.60 18.93 -17.04
C CYS A 92 4.87 19.15 -17.86
N GLN A 93 5.81 19.94 -17.35
CA GLN A 93 7.11 20.13 -17.98
C GLN A 93 7.91 18.85 -17.74
N VAL A 94 7.48 17.77 -18.39
CA VAL A 94 8.31 16.60 -18.57
C VAL A 94 9.36 17.03 -19.57
N THR A 95 10.60 17.20 -19.13
CA THR A 95 11.73 17.26 -20.04
C THR A 95 11.64 16.02 -20.92
N GLU A 96 11.41 16.21 -22.22
CA GLU A 96 11.33 15.12 -23.19
C GLU A 96 12.74 14.57 -23.45
N ASP A 97 13.30 13.92 -22.44
CA ASP A 97 14.53 13.17 -22.60
C ASP A 97 14.23 11.92 -23.44
N PRO A 98 14.87 11.76 -24.62
CA PRO A 98 14.57 10.65 -25.52
C PRO A 98 14.84 9.28 -24.89
N GLU A 99 15.79 9.22 -23.95
CA GLU A 99 16.11 7.99 -23.22
C GLU A 99 15.00 7.63 -22.22
N VAL A 100 14.53 8.58 -21.42
CA VAL A 100 13.36 8.41 -20.54
C VAL A 100 12.13 7.98 -21.34
N ALA A 101 11.88 8.60 -22.50
CA ALA A 101 10.76 8.21 -23.36
C ALA A 101 10.88 6.77 -23.87
N ARG A 102 12.10 6.35 -24.25
CA ARG A 102 12.40 4.98 -24.72
C ARG A 102 12.21 3.95 -23.61
N VAL A 103 12.72 4.22 -22.41
CA VAL A 103 12.58 3.34 -21.24
C VAL A 103 11.11 3.22 -20.83
N SER A 104 10.39 4.34 -20.81
CA SER A 104 8.97 4.37 -20.44
C SER A 104 8.12 3.52 -21.38
N ARG A 105 8.37 3.58 -22.69
CA ARG A 105 7.68 2.72 -23.68
C ARG A 105 7.90 1.23 -23.41
N LYS A 106 9.14 0.82 -23.11
CA LYS A 106 9.45 -0.57 -22.77
C LYS A 106 8.74 -1.02 -21.50
N PHE A 107 8.75 -0.19 -20.45
CA PHE A 107 8.09 -0.49 -19.19
C PHE A 107 6.57 -0.66 -19.38
N ILE A 108 5.92 0.27 -20.09
CA ILE A 108 4.47 0.20 -20.34
C ILE A 108 4.10 -1.05 -21.15
N ALA A 109 4.90 -1.40 -22.15
CA ALA A 109 4.66 -2.60 -22.97
C ALA A 109 4.79 -3.90 -22.15
N ALA A 110 5.83 -4.00 -21.32
CA ALA A 110 6.07 -5.19 -20.49
C ALA A 110 5.02 -5.40 -19.40
N ASN A 111 4.42 -4.32 -18.90
CA ASN A 111 3.42 -4.35 -17.82
C ASN A 111 1.98 -4.19 -18.34
N ARG A 112 1.77 -4.16 -19.66
CA ARG A 112 0.42 -4.10 -20.21
C ARG A 112 -0.29 -5.41 -19.86
N PRO A 113 -1.51 -5.36 -19.30
CA PRO A 113 -2.30 -6.57 -19.11
C PRO A 113 -2.55 -7.22 -20.48
N PRO A 114 -2.57 -8.56 -20.56
CA PRO A 114 -2.88 -9.25 -21.81
C PRO A 114 -4.21 -8.72 -22.39
N SER A 115 -4.23 -8.36 -23.67
CA SER A 115 -5.46 -7.92 -24.33
C SER A 115 -6.46 -9.06 -24.26
N THR A 116 -7.63 -8.79 -23.67
CA THR A 116 -8.80 -9.64 -23.88
C THR A 116 -9.30 -9.35 -25.28
N ASP A 117 -8.59 -9.84 -26.29
CA ASP A 117 -9.17 -9.96 -27.61
C ASP A 117 -10.35 -10.90 -27.46
N LYS A 118 -11.56 -10.33 -27.51
CA LYS A 118 -12.78 -11.11 -27.63
C LYS A 118 -12.61 -11.91 -28.91
N LYS A 119 -12.37 -13.21 -28.76
CA LYS A 119 -12.66 -14.16 -29.82
C LYS A 119 -14.18 -14.11 -29.97
N ASP A 120 -14.62 -13.34 -30.96
CA ASP A 120 -15.98 -13.43 -31.46
C ASP A 120 -16.18 -14.90 -31.90
N PHE A 121 -17.17 -15.55 -31.29
CA PHE A 121 -17.65 -16.88 -31.64
C PHE A 121 -18.51 -16.82 -32.89
#